data_AF-A0AAD6YMI7-F1
#
_entry.id   AF-A0AAD6YMI7-F1
#
_cell.length_a   1.000
_cell.length_b   1.000
_cell.length_c   1.000
_cell.angle_alpha   90.00
_cell.angle_beta   90.00
_cell.angle_gamma   90.00
#
_symmetry.space_group_name_H-M   'P 1'
#
loop_
_entity.id
_entity.type
_entity.pdbx_description
1 polymer ?
#
loop_
_entity_poly.entity_id
_entity_poly.type
_entity_poly.pdbx_seq_one_letter_code
_entity_poly.pdbx_strand_id
1 'polypeptide(L)'
;IQWMATVELGLILGCNFVRFKSPQGKFIPGKTRLFTTQTPISFHLIWRLYVTRRYTNNDEIEKWLTETQIHIQWILVVNQALKRDCILTDSCRFVLSARQQELVLSTW
;
A
#
# COMPACT_ATOMS: atom_id res chain seq x y z
N ILE A 1 -21.55 -5.02 13.11
CA ILE A 1 -20.15 -5.46 13.17
C ILE A 1 -19.28 -4.24 12.87
N GLN A 2 -18.71 -3.66 13.92
CA GLN A 2 -18.10 -2.33 13.98
C GLN A 2 -16.58 -2.50 13.98
N TRP A 3 -15.97 -2.61 12.81
CA TRP A 3 -14.51 -2.75 12.65
C TRP A 3 -13.91 -1.98 11.46
N MET A 4 -14.52 -0.86 11.09
CA MET A 4 -13.77 0.17 10.37
C MET A 4 -13.66 1.36 11.31
N ALA A 5 -12.46 1.57 11.89
CA ALA A 5 -11.99 2.94 11.96
C ALA A 5 -12.12 3.44 10.53
N THR A 6 -13.16 4.24 10.27
CA THR A 6 -13.52 4.70 8.94
C THR A 6 -12.32 5.46 8.40
N VAL A 7 -11.54 4.82 7.53
CA VAL A 7 -10.51 5.50 6.78
C VAL A 7 -11.27 6.47 5.88
N GLU A 8 -11.30 7.73 6.30
CA GLU A 8 -12.01 8.76 5.58
C GLU A 8 -11.40 8.94 4.19
N LEU A 9 -12.23 9.25 3.20
CA LEU A 9 -11.77 9.54 1.84
C LEU A 9 -10.69 10.63 1.85
N GLY A 10 -10.81 11.62 2.72
CA GLY A 10 -9.79 12.67 2.91
C GLY A 10 -8.44 12.11 3.33
N LEU A 11 -8.39 11.09 4.19
CA LEU A 11 -7.14 10.45 4.59
C LEU A 11 -6.53 9.63 3.44
N ILE A 12 -7.36 8.97 2.62
CA ILE A 12 -6.89 8.22 1.44
C ILE A 12 -6.28 9.18 0.41
N LEU A 13 -6.99 10.26 0.09
CA LEU A 13 -6.53 11.27 -0.87
C LEU A 13 -5.31 12.04 -0.33
N GLY A 14 -5.29 12.34 0.97
CA GLY A 14 -4.24 13.08 1.65
C GLY A 14 -3.11 12.22 2.23
N CYS A 15 -3.09 10.90 1.99
CA CYS A 15 -2.18 9.99 2.68
C CYS A 15 -0.71 10.37 2.47
N ASN A 16 -0.36 10.93 1.31
CA ASN A 16 0.99 11.38 0.98
C ASN A 16 1.48 12.57 1.83
N PHE A 17 0.59 13.29 2.51
CA PHE A 17 0.93 14.42 3.38
C PHE A 17 1.13 14.01 4.84
N VAL A 18 0.74 12.79 5.21
CA VAL A 18 0.90 12.29 6.58
C VAL A 18 2.39 12.21 6.92
N ARG A 19 2.76 12.70 8.11
CA ARG A 19 4.13 12.61 8.63
C ARG A 19 4.11 12.09 10.06
N PHE A 20 4.59 10.87 10.24
CA PHE A 20 4.71 10.27 11.57
C PHE A 20 5.91 10.84 12.30
N LYS A 21 5.72 11.11 13.59
CA LYS A 21 6.74 11.63 14.50
C LYS A 21 6.86 10.71 15.72
N SER A 22 8.04 10.63 16.31
CA SER A 22 8.26 9.98 17.60
C SER A 22 7.57 10.78 18.71
N PRO A 23 7.44 10.22 19.93
CA PRO A 23 6.97 10.97 21.09
C PRO A 23 7.80 12.24 21.38
N GLN A 24 9.08 12.28 20.99
CA GLN A 24 9.92 13.48 21.08
C GLN A 24 9.77 14.44 19.89
N GLY A 25 8.84 14.19 18.97
CA GLY A 25 8.58 15.02 17.79
C GLY A 25 9.49 14.76 16.59
N LYS A 26 10.41 13.79 16.66
CA LYS A 26 11.33 13.48 15.56
C LYS A 26 10.63 12.76 14.42
N PHE A 27 10.81 13.22 13.18
CA PHE A 27 10.25 12.55 11.99
C PHE A 27 10.73 11.09 11.88
N ILE A 28 9.80 10.19 11.54
CA ILE A 28 10.09 8.76 11.29
C ILE A 28 9.86 8.48 9.79
N PRO A 29 10.92 8.53 8.97
CA PRO A 29 10.82 8.39 7.51
C PRO A 29 10.21 7.05 7.09
N GLY A 30 10.70 5.94 7.65
CA GLY A 30 10.26 4.59 7.31
C GLY A 30 8.76 4.36 7.53
N LYS A 31 8.25 4.65 8.74
CA LYS A 31 6.81 4.55 9.05
C LYS A 31 5.95 5.45 8.17
N THR A 32 6.41 6.67 7.93
CA THR A 32 5.71 7.59 7.03
C THR A 32 5.61 7.02 5.64
N ARG A 33 6.74 6.58 5.08
CA ARG A 33 6.80 6.03 3.74
C ARG A 33 6.00 4.73 3.61
N LEU A 34 6.00 3.88 4.64
CA LEU A 34 5.19 2.66 4.65
C LEU A 34 3.71 3.02 4.55
N PHE A 35 3.24 3.94 5.38
CA PHE A 35 1.85 4.39 5.33
C PHE A 35 1.48 5.03 3.99
N THR A 36 2.32 5.92 3.46
CA THR A 36 2.06 6.58 2.16
C THR A 36 2.12 5.61 0.99
N THR A 37 2.78 4.46 1.14
CA THR A 37 2.88 3.42 0.09
C THR A 37 1.76 2.40 0.22
N GLN A 38 1.50 1.89 1.42
CA GLN A 38 0.53 0.83 1.68
C GLN A 38 -0.92 1.31 1.53
N THR A 39 -1.21 2.55 1.93
CA THR A 39 -2.56 3.15 1.82
C THR A 39 -3.07 3.16 0.37
N PRO A 40 -2.36 3.76 -0.61
CA PRO A 40 -2.83 3.78 -1.99
C PRO A 40 -2.83 2.40 -2.64
N ILE A 41 -1.87 1.51 -2.32
CA ILE A 41 -1.87 0.13 -2.86
C ILE A 41 -3.10 -0.63 -2.38
N SER A 42 -3.42 -0.54 -1.08
CA SER A 42 -4.57 -1.23 -0.49
C SER A 42 -5.88 -0.66 -1.05
N PHE A 43 -5.99 0.67 -1.16
CA PHE A 43 -7.15 1.31 -1.76
C PHE A 43 -7.35 0.91 -3.22
N HIS A 44 -6.28 0.91 -4.03
CA HIS A 44 -6.35 0.48 -5.42
C HIS A 44 -6.78 -0.99 -5.53
N LEU A 45 -6.29 -1.87 -4.65
CA LEU A 45 -6.73 -3.26 -4.60
C LEU A 45 -8.23 -3.36 -4.29
N ILE A 46 -8.72 -2.65 -3.27
CA ILE A 46 -10.15 -2.63 -2.91
C ILE A 46 -10.98 -2.16 -4.10
N TRP A 47 -10.59 -1.05 -4.73
CA TRP A 47 -11.26 -0.53 -5.92
C TRP A 47 -11.29 -1.57 -7.05
N ARG A 48 -10.16 -2.22 -7.34
CA ARG A 48 -10.08 -3.26 -8.39
C ARG A 48 -10.98 -4.44 -8.08
N LEU A 49 -10.96 -4.93 -6.84
CA LEU A 49 -11.82 -6.03 -6.38
C LEU A 49 -13.31 -5.67 -6.50
N TYR A 50 -13.66 -4.44 -6.12
CA TYR A 50 -15.03 -3.92 -6.28
C TYR A 50 -15.44 -3.90 -7.75
N VAL A 51 -14.61 -3.36 -8.64
CA VAL A 51 -14.91 -3.29 -10.08
C VAL A 51 -15.08 -4.68 -10.68
N THR A 52 -14.16 -5.61 -10.40
CA THR A 52 -14.27 -7.01 -10.85
C THR A 52 -15.56 -7.64 -10.36
N ARG A 53 -15.89 -7.48 -9.09
CA ARG A 53 -17.14 -8.02 -8.53
C ARG A 53 -18.37 -7.44 -9.23
N ARG A 54 -18.46 -6.11 -9.33
CA ARG A 54 -19.67 -5.40 -9.78
C ARG A 54 -19.89 -5.45 -11.29
N TYR A 55 -18.82 -5.27 -12.07
CA TYR A 55 -18.90 -5.07 -13.52
C TYR A 55 -18.42 -6.27 -14.34
N THR A 56 -17.51 -7.08 -13.81
CA THR A 56 -17.02 -8.28 -14.52
C THR A 56 -17.81 -9.53 -14.15
N ASN A 57 -18.07 -9.72 -12.85
CA ASN A 57 -18.77 -10.90 -12.32
C ASN A 57 -20.26 -10.67 -12.11
N ASN A 58 -20.77 -9.45 -12.39
CA ASN A 58 -22.17 -9.07 -12.23
C ASN A 58 -22.76 -9.42 -10.84
N ASP A 59 -21.95 -9.25 -9.78
CA ASP A 59 -22.29 -9.59 -8.40
C ASP A 59 -22.66 -11.07 -8.12
N GLU A 60 -22.37 -12.00 -9.04
CA GLU A 60 -22.59 -13.43 -8.84
C GLU A 60 -21.81 -13.97 -7.62
N ILE A 61 -22.54 -14.45 -6.61
CA ILE A 61 -21.99 -14.87 -5.31
C ILE A 61 -20.94 -15.98 -5.46
N GLU A 62 -21.16 -16.91 -6.38
CA GLU A 62 -20.24 -18.03 -6.64
C GLU A 62 -18.85 -17.57 -7.13
N LYS A 63 -18.77 -16.36 -7.70
CA LYS A 63 -17.53 -15.73 -8.18
C LYS A 63 -16.90 -14.79 -7.14
N TRP A 64 -17.47 -14.71 -5.94
CA TRP A 64 -16.89 -13.87 -4.89
C TRP A 64 -15.62 -14.51 -4.37
N LEU A 65 -14.59 -13.68 -4.23
CA LEU A 65 -13.33 -14.12 -3.66
C LEU A 65 -13.52 -14.40 -2.17
N THR A 66 -12.92 -15.48 -1.71
CA THR A 66 -12.83 -15.79 -0.29
C THR A 66 -11.85 -14.81 0.40
N GLU A 67 -11.97 -14.70 1.72
CA GLU A 67 -11.03 -13.90 2.53
C GLU A 67 -9.57 -14.31 2.27
N THR A 68 -9.29 -15.61 2.18
CA THR A 68 -7.97 -16.15 1.85
C THR A 68 -7.47 -15.66 0.49
N GLN A 69 -8.33 -15.67 -0.53
CA GLN A 69 -7.95 -15.18 -1.86
C GLN A 69 -7.69 -13.67 -1.86
N ILE A 70 -8.50 -12.89 -1.14
CA ILE A 70 -8.29 -11.45 -0.96
C ILE A 70 -6.96 -11.19 -0.25
N HIS A 71 -6.65 -11.95 0.80
CA HIS A 71 -5.39 -11.84 1.53
C HIS A 71 -4.18 -12.18 0.66
N ILE A 72 -4.25 -13.26 -0.13
CA ILE A 72 -3.20 -13.62 -1.10
C ILE A 72 -3.00 -12.49 -2.11
N GLN A 73 -4.07 -11.92 -2.66
CA GLN A 73 -3.99 -10.77 -3.58
C GLN A 73 -3.34 -9.56 -2.91
N TRP A 74 -3.64 -9.30 -1.63
CA TRP A 74 -3.02 -8.23 -0.86
C TRP A 74 -1.51 -8.46 -0.65
N ILE A 75 -1.10 -9.66 -0.25
CA ILE A 75 0.32 -10.04 -0.16
C ILE A 75 1.02 -9.83 -1.49
N LEU A 76 0.40 -10.24 -2.61
CA LEU A 76 0.99 -10.10 -3.95
C LEU A 76 1.24 -8.62 -4.30
N VAL A 77 0.28 -7.72 -4.08
CA VAL A 77 0.48 -6.29 -4.39
C VAL A 77 1.51 -5.63 -3.47
N VAL A 78 1.58 -6.03 -2.21
CA VAL A 78 2.61 -5.57 -1.26
C VAL A 78 4.00 -6.03 -1.70
N ASN A 79 4.16 -7.32 -2.01
CA ASN A 79 5.43 -7.88 -2.48
C ASN A 79 5.87 -7.25 -3.81
N GLN A 80 4.93 -6.92 -4.71
CA GLN A 80 5.25 -6.19 -5.93
C GLN A 80 5.81 -4.79 -5.64
N ALA A 81 5.27 -4.09 -4.65
CA ALA A 81 5.79 -2.78 -4.24
C ALA A 81 7.17 -2.88 -3.59
N LEU A 82 7.38 -3.83 -2.69
CA LEU A 82 8.70 -4.13 -2.11
C LEU A 82 9.72 -4.47 -3.22
N LYS A 83 9.35 -5.33 -4.17
CA LYS A 83 10.24 -5.69 -5.29
C LYS A 83 10.62 -4.47 -6.13
N ARG A 84 9.66 -3.58 -6.42
CA ARG A 84 9.94 -2.31 -7.13
C ARG A 84 10.90 -1.43 -6.33
N ASP A 85 10.70 -1.33 -5.03
CA ASP A 85 11.59 -0.57 -4.15
C ASP A 85 13.03 -1.11 -4.16
N CYS A 86 13.21 -2.43 -4.05
CA CYS A 86 14.53 -3.06 -4.14
C CYS A 86 15.18 -2.88 -5.52
N ILE A 87 14.41 -2.88 -6.61
CA ILE A 87 14.97 -2.57 -7.93
C ILE A 87 15.48 -1.13 -7.97
N LEU A 88 14.72 -0.20 -7.38
CA LEU A 88 15.06 1.22 -7.38
C LEU A 88 16.24 1.57 -6.47
N THR A 89 16.78 0.64 -5.67
CA THR A 89 18.03 0.89 -4.91
C THR A 89 19.29 0.72 -5.75
N ASP A 90 19.20 0.18 -6.97
CA ASP A 90 20.35 0.01 -7.86
C ASP A 90 20.89 1.38 -8.33
N SER A 91 21.96 1.85 -7.69
CA SER A 91 22.62 3.12 -8.00
C SER A 91 23.30 3.13 -9.36
N CYS A 92 23.73 1.97 -9.87
CA CYS A 92 24.33 1.87 -11.20
C CYS A 92 23.28 2.10 -12.29
N ARG A 93 22.06 1.59 -12.07
CA ARG A 93 20.96 1.69 -13.04
C ARG A 93 20.17 3.00 -12.93
N PHE A 94 19.97 3.53 -11.72
CA PHE A 94 19.09 4.67 -11.47
C PHE A 94 19.82 5.95 -11.04
N VAL A 95 21.14 5.91 -10.84
CA VAL A 95 22.03 7.05 -10.55
C VAL A 95 21.41 7.99 -9.51
N LEU A 96 21.00 9.21 -9.88
CA LEU A 96 20.45 10.22 -8.98
C LEU A 96 19.03 9.91 -8.49
N SER A 97 18.32 9.02 -9.17
CA SER A 97 16.96 8.58 -8.79
C SER A 97 16.95 7.30 -7.96
N ALA A 98 18.13 6.75 -7.64
CA ALA A 98 18.23 5.56 -6.83
C ALA A 98 17.76 5.83 -5.38
N ARG A 99 16.96 4.92 -4.84
CA ARG A 99 16.54 4.96 -3.44
C ARG A 99 17.69 4.50 -2.55
N GLN A 100 17.80 5.10 -1.37
CA GLN A 100 18.72 4.63 -0.33
C GLN A 100 18.25 3.27 0.19
N GLN A 101 19.16 2.32 0.32
CA GLN A 101 18.84 0.98 0.80
C GLN A 101 18.33 1.00 2.25
N GLU A 102 18.91 1.87 3.09
CA GLU A 102 18.47 2.07 4.48
C GLU A 102 17.03 2.59 4.56
N LEU A 103 16.62 3.40 3.58
CA LEU A 103 15.24 3.89 3.50
C LEU A 103 14.27 2.75 3.16
N VAL A 104 14.66 1.83 2.27
CA VAL A 104 13.85 0.66 1.92
C VAL A 104 13.73 -0.29 3.12
N LEU A 105 14.85 -0.59 3.79
CA LEU A 105 14.89 -1.44 4.99
C LEU A 105 14.13 -0.85 6.19
N SER A 106 14.06 0.47 6.31
CA SER A 106 13.26 1.11 7.36
C SER A 106 11.78 1.25 6.98
N THR A 107 11.42 1.07 5.71
CA THR A 107 10.03 1.11 5.25
C THR A 107 9.33 -0.22 5.45
N TRP A 108 9.95 -1.33 5.03
CA TRP A 108 9.37 -2.67 4.97
C TRP A 108 9.81 -3.53 6.15
#